data_AF-A0AA47L9Y1-F1
#
_entry.id   AF-A0AA47L9Y1-F1
#
_cell.length_a   1.000
_cell.length_b   1.000
_cell.length_c   1.000
_cell.angle_alpha   90.00
_cell.angle_beta   90.00
_cell.angle_gamma   90.00
#
_symmetry.space_group_name_H-M   'P 1'
#
loop_
_entity.id
_entity.type
_entity.pdbx_description
1 polymer ?
#
loop_
_entity_poly.entity_id
_entity_poly.type
_entity_poly.pdbx_seq_one_letter_code
_entity_poly.pdbx_strand_id
1 'polypeptide(L)'
;MKTVIQNIEKVTIGHIVGGVKQESEVRLLIIESKDVGTFATCVVENDEFGTSLYEVCSVKSLDNIVDDVQQGRKVALSTWEPTLIPNVEYVAEQFEIAELLSNKPNHISLLK
;
A
#
# COMPACT_ATOMS: atom_id res chain seq x y z
N MET A 1 16.33 1.97 0.95
CA MET A 1 15.63 0.69 0.75
C MET A 1 14.13 0.92 0.66
N LYS A 2 13.55 0.59 -0.48
CA LYS A 2 12.10 0.59 -0.70
C LYS A 2 11.60 -0.86 -0.74
N THR A 3 10.48 -1.13 -0.10
CA THR A 3 9.80 -2.42 -0.20
C THR A 3 8.50 -2.24 -0.94
N VAL A 4 8.32 -2.97 -2.03
CA VAL A 4 7.11 -2.94 -2.85
C VAL A 4 6.33 -4.21 -2.57
N ILE A 5 5.06 -4.08 -2.16
CA ILE A 5 4.13 -5.18 -1.97
C ILE A 5 2.95 -4.96 -2.91
N GLN A 6 2.52 -5.99 -3.63
CA GLN A 6 1.50 -5.89 -4.67
C GLN A 6 0.36 -6.87 -4.43
N ASN A 7 -0.85 -6.46 -4.84
CA ASN A 7 -2.07 -7.27 -4.84
C ASN A 7 -2.37 -7.92 -3.46
N ILE A 8 -2.61 -7.07 -2.45
CA ILE A 8 -2.93 -7.47 -1.09
C ILE A 8 -4.45 -7.44 -0.90
N GLU A 9 -5.07 -8.59 -0.71
CA GLU A 9 -6.54 -8.73 -0.71
C GLU A 9 -7.22 -8.31 0.61
N LYS A 10 -6.50 -8.35 1.75
CA LYS A 10 -7.09 -8.22 3.10
C LYS A 10 -6.53 -7.04 3.87
N VAL A 11 -6.63 -5.85 3.30
CA VAL A 11 -6.16 -4.63 3.94
C VAL A 11 -7.33 -3.85 4.52
N THR A 12 -7.29 -3.61 5.84
CA THR A 12 -8.16 -2.65 6.50
C THR A 12 -7.52 -1.27 6.41
N ILE A 13 -8.16 -0.36 5.67
CA ILE A 13 -7.75 1.03 5.51
C ILE A 13 -8.64 1.89 6.40
N GLY A 14 -8.04 2.70 7.28
CA GLY A 14 -8.76 3.59 8.18
C GLY A 14 -8.33 5.04 8.06
N HIS A 15 -9.28 5.98 7.94
CA HIS A 15 -8.98 7.41 7.90
C HIS A 15 -8.63 7.96 9.29
N ILE A 16 -7.50 8.66 9.41
CA ILE A 16 -7.02 9.24 10.66
C ILE A 16 -8.00 10.29 11.21
N VAL A 17 -8.66 11.05 10.33
CA VAL A 17 -9.52 12.20 10.72
C VAL A 17 -11.00 11.81 10.87
N GLY A 18 -11.40 10.60 10.45
CA GLY A 18 -12.82 10.23 10.35
C GLY A 18 -13.20 8.88 10.97
N GLY A 19 -12.23 8.05 11.38
CA GLY A 19 -12.48 6.78 12.08
C GLY A 19 -13.16 5.67 11.26
N VAL A 20 -13.63 5.96 10.04
CA VAL A 20 -14.21 4.97 9.13
C VAL A 20 -13.11 4.02 8.68
N LYS A 21 -13.34 2.72 8.87
CA LYS A 21 -12.48 1.63 8.42
C LYS A 21 -13.20 0.87 7.33
N GLN A 22 -12.51 0.62 6.23
CA GLN A 22 -13.00 -0.20 5.13
C GLN A 22 -12.00 -1.32 4.84
N GLU A 23 -12.51 -2.48 4.43
CA GLU A 23 -11.68 -3.50 3.80
C GLU A 23 -11.52 -3.15 2.32
N SER A 24 -10.29 -3.24 1.83
CA SER A 24 -9.96 -2.88 0.45
C SER A 24 -8.86 -3.79 -0.07
N GLU A 25 -8.90 -4.02 -1.38
CA GLU A 25 -7.80 -4.65 -2.10
C GLU A 25 -6.77 -3.59 -2.47
N VAL A 26 -5.54 -3.77 -1.99
CA VAL A 26 -4.44 -2.86 -2.29
C VAL A 26 -3.66 -3.42 -3.47
N ARG A 27 -3.66 -2.67 -4.57
CA ARG A 27 -2.90 -3.04 -5.77
C ARG A 27 -1.41 -2.85 -5.56
N LEU A 28 -1.03 -1.78 -4.88
CA LEU A 28 0.37 -1.42 -4.68
C LEU A 28 0.57 -0.78 -3.30
N LEU A 29 1.53 -1.27 -2.53
CA LEU A 29 2.00 -0.69 -1.28
C LEU A 29 3.52 -0.50 -1.36
N ILE A 30 3.96 0.76 -1.39
CA ILE A 30 5.38 1.14 -1.47
C ILE A 30 5.79 1.65 -0.10
N ILE A 31 6.64 0.92 0.58
CA ILE A 31 7.09 1.23 1.93
C ILE A 31 8.49 1.83 1.88
N GLU A 32 8.65 3.04 2.40
CA GLU A 32 9.92 3.72 2.57
C GLU A 32 10.22 3.84 4.07
N SER A 33 11.07 2.95 4.58
CA SER A 33 11.42 2.95 6.02
C SER A 33 12.23 4.19 6.37
N LYS A 34 11.81 4.90 7.42
CA LYS A 34 12.55 6.01 8.04
C LYS A 34 12.80 5.69 9.52
N ASP A 35 13.82 6.29 10.11
CA ASP A 35 14.21 6.05 11.51
C ASP A 35 13.11 6.37 12.53
N VAL A 36 12.09 7.14 12.13
CA VAL A 36 10.98 7.60 12.97
C VAL A 36 9.65 6.88 12.70
N GLY A 37 9.62 5.87 11.82
CA GLY A 37 8.43 5.06 11.55
C GLY A 37 8.28 4.59 10.10
N THR A 38 7.20 3.84 9.85
CA THR A 38 6.87 3.31 8.51
C THR A 38 5.85 4.22 7.83
N PHE A 39 6.31 4.95 6.82
CA PHE A 39 5.44 5.67 5.88
C PHE A 39 5.37 4.86 4.59
N ALA A 40 4.19 4.81 3.98
CA ALA A 40 4.01 4.11 2.73
C ALA A 40 3.02 4.83 1.82
N THR A 41 3.17 4.56 0.54
CA THR A 41 2.23 4.96 -0.50
C THR A 41 1.39 3.75 -0.86
N CYS A 42 0.08 3.87 -0.75
CA CYS A 42 -0.87 2.80 -0.99
C CYS A 42 -1.78 3.17 -2.16
N VAL A 43 -1.88 2.29 -3.16
CA VAL A 43 -2.78 2.44 -4.29
C VAL A 43 -3.89 1.41 -4.19
N VAL A 44 -5.12 1.90 -4.24
CA VAL A 44 -6.34 1.10 -4.23
C VAL A 44 -7.10 1.37 -5.51
N GLU A 45 -7.50 0.30 -6.19
CA GLU A 45 -8.49 0.37 -7.26
C GLU A 45 -9.87 0.22 -6.62
N ASN A 46 -10.73 1.21 -6.83
CA ASN A 46 -12.11 1.18 -6.37
C ASN A 46 -13.03 1.24 -7.60
N ASP A 47 -13.97 0.29 -7.70
CA ASP A 47 -14.88 0.18 -8.83
C ASP A 47 -15.76 1.42 -9.04
N GLU A 48 -16.11 2.14 -7.97
CA GLU A 48 -17.01 3.30 -7.99
C GLU A 48 -16.27 4.63 -8.20
N PHE A 49 -15.07 4.76 -7.64
CA PHE A 49 -14.33 6.03 -7.57
C PHE A 49 -13.06 6.05 -8.42
N GLY A 50 -12.72 4.93 -9.07
CA GLY A 50 -11.49 4.76 -9.84
C GLY A 50 -10.28 4.47 -8.96
N THR A 51 -9.09 4.89 -9.40
CA THR A 51 -7.84 4.59 -8.70
C THR A 51 -7.50 5.69 -7.71
N SER A 52 -7.24 5.31 -6.46
CA SER A 52 -6.93 6.23 -5.37
C SER A 52 -5.54 5.98 -4.81
N LEU A 53 -4.80 7.06 -4.59
CA LEU A 53 -3.50 7.11 -3.93
C LEU A 53 -3.66 7.60 -2.49
N TYR A 54 -3.15 6.83 -1.54
CA TYR A 54 -3.15 7.17 -0.12
C TYR A 54 -1.72 7.27 0.40
N GLU A 55 -1.43 8.34 1.13
CA GLU A 55 -0.32 8.33 2.07
C GLU A 55 -0.77 7.62 3.35
N VAL A 56 -0.03 6.59 3.73
CA VAL A 56 -0.39 5.74 4.85
C VAL A 56 0.75 5.67 5.87
N CYS A 57 0.36 5.58 7.14
CA CYS A 57 1.27 5.32 8.24
C CYS A 57 0.87 4.02 8.95
N SER A 58 1.87 3.36 9.52
CA SER A 58 1.67 2.18 10.37
C SER A 58 2.47 2.31 11.66
N VAL A 59 1.88 1.84 12.76
CA VAL A 59 2.57 1.66 14.05
C VAL A 59 3.45 0.42 14.06
N LYS A 60 3.31 -0.48 13.06
CA LYS A 60 4.17 -1.64 12.89
C LYS A 60 5.40 -1.29 12.04
N SER A 61 6.52 -1.95 12.34
CA SER A 61 7.68 -1.93 11.45
C SER A 61 7.36 -2.56 10.09
N LEU A 62 8.15 -2.20 9.08
CA LEU A 62 8.13 -2.80 7.75
C LEU A 62 8.15 -4.33 7.81
N ASP A 63 9.05 -4.93 8.59
CA ASP A 63 9.21 -6.39 8.68
C ASP A 63 7.93 -7.10 9.14
N ASN A 64 7.18 -6.48 10.04
CA ASN A 64 5.92 -7.04 10.53
C ASN A 64 4.81 -6.95 9.47
N ILE A 65 4.80 -5.91 8.63
CA ILE A 65 3.84 -5.79 7.52
C ILE A 65 4.13 -6.87 6.48
N VAL A 66 5.40 -7.07 6.13
CA VAL A 66 5.84 -8.13 5.21
C VAL A 66 5.44 -9.51 5.73
N ASP A 67 5.69 -9.79 7.01
CA ASP A 67 5.32 -11.06 7.64
C ASP A 67 3.80 -11.28 7.68
N ASP A 68 3.01 -10.23 8.00
CA ASP A 68 1.55 -10.30 7.97
C ASP A 68 1.04 -10.69 6.58
N VAL A 69 1.55 -10.05 5.52
CA VAL A 69 1.18 -10.34 4.13
C VAL A 69 1.54 -11.76 3.74
N GLN A 70 2.78 -12.19 4.04
CA GLN A 70 3.26 -13.55 3.70
C GLN A 70 2.45 -14.65 4.39
N GLN A 71 2.00 -14.39 5.62
CA GLN A 71 1.18 -15.34 6.38
C GLN A 71 -0.33 -15.23 6.07
N GLY A 72 -0.72 -14.36 5.13
CA GLY A 72 -2.13 -14.13 4.78
C GLY A 72 -2.96 -13.53 5.92
N ARG A 73 -2.30 -12.85 6.87
CA ARG A 73 -2.96 -12.14 7.97
C ARG A 73 -3.49 -10.79 7.49
N LYS A 74 -4.48 -10.26 8.22
CA LYS A 74 -5.03 -8.94 7.92
C LYS A 74 -3.99 -7.86 8.17
N VAL A 75 -3.83 -6.96 7.20
CA VAL A 75 -2.99 -5.77 7.32
C VAL A 75 -3.88 -4.59 7.67
N ALA A 76 -3.46 -3.75 8.61
CA ALA A 76 -4.19 -2.53 8.97
C ALA A 76 -3.30 -1.31 8.70
N LEU A 77 -3.81 -0.36 7.91
CA LEU A 77 -3.14 0.87 7.52
C LEU A 77 -4.00 2.08 7.92
N SER A 78 -3.36 3.14 8.40
CA SER A 78 -4.02 4.40 8.71
C SER A 78 -3.63 5.45 7.68
N THR A 79 -4.60 6.20 7.16
CA THR A 79 -4.40 7.08 6.01
C THR A 79 -4.94 8.47 6.27
N TRP A 80 -4.42 9.44 5.51
CA TRP A 80 -5.07 10.74 5.33
C TRP A 80 -6.11 10.65 4.20
N GLU A 81 -6.42 11.80 3.60
CA GLU A 81 -7.31 11.90 2.44
C GLU A 81 -6.64 11.33 1.17
N PRO A 82 -7.40 10.63 0.31
CA PRO A 82 -6.88 10.12 -0.95
C PRO A 82 -6.71 11.23 -2.00
N THR A 83 -5.82 10.96 -2.95
CA THR A 83 -5.76 11.68 -4.23
C THR A 83 -6.20 10.74 -5.35
N LEU A 84 -7.10 11.19 -6.22
CA LEU A 84 -7.48 10.43 -7.41
C LEU A 84 -6.36 10.48 -8.44
N ILE A 85 -6.05 9.32 -9.01
CA ILE A 85 -4.98 9.13 -9.99
C ILE A 85 -5.50 8.32 -11.19
N PRO A 86 -4.84 8.39 -12.35
CA PRO A 86 -5.31 7.70 -13.54
C PRO A 86 -5.35 6.17 -13.38
N ASN A 87 -4.26 5.57 -12.89
CA ASN A 87 -4.08 4.13 -12.76
C ASN A 87 -2.84 3.80 -11.89
N VAL A 88 -2.61 2.51 -11.64
CA VAL A 88 -1.47 2.01 -10.86
C VAL A 88 -0.15 2.26 -11.58
N GLU A 89 -0.12 2.16 -12.91
CA GLU A 89 1.08 2.36 -13.75
C GLU A 89 1.65 3.77 -13.58
N TYR A 90 0.79 4.79 -13.53
CA TYR A 90 1.20 6.17 -13.29
C TYR A 90 2.03 6.30 -12.01
N VAL A 91 1.58 5.69 -10.91
CA VAL A 91 2.32 5.70 -9.64
C VAL A 91 3.60 4.90 -9.76
N ALA A 92 3.55 3.73 -10.38
CA ALA A 92 4.72 2.88 -10.56
C ALA A 92 5.83 3.60 -11.34
N GLU A 93 5.48 4.38 -12.36
CA GLU A 93 6.42 5.24 -13.09
C GLU A 93 7.01 6.34 -12.21
N GLN A 94 6.20 7.06 -11.43
CA GLN A 94 6.69 8.12 -10.53
C GLN A 94 7.65 7.60 -9.46
N PHE A 95 7.49 6.35 -9.04
CA PHE A 95 8.35 5.71 -8.03
C PHE A 95 9.51 4.90 -8.63
N GLU A 96 9.65 4.87 -9.97
CA GLU A 96 10.67 4.12 -10.71
C GLU A 96 10.60 2.60 -10.47
N ILE A 97 9.38 2.06 -10.41
CA ILE A 97 9.11 0.64 -10.13
C ILE A 97 8.21 -0.04 -11.17
N ALA A 98 7.95 0.60 -12.31
CA ALA A 98 7.07 0.07 -13.36
C ALA A 98 7.47 -1.35 -13.81
N GLU A 99 8.77 -1.65 -13.87
CA GLU A 99 9.30 -2.97 -14.21
C GLU A 99 9.03 -4.06 -13.17
N LEU A 100 8.67 -3.68 -11.95
CA LEU A 100 8.34 -4.61 -10.87
C LEU A 100 6.87 -4.98 -10.84
N LEU A 101 6.02 -4.32 -11.66
CA LEU A 101 4.59 -4.58 -11.65
C LEU A 101 4.30 -6.05 -11.97
N SER A 102 3.47 -6.65 -11.13
CA SER A 102 3.11 -8.06 -11.20
C SER A 102 1.65 -8.24 -10.87
N ASN A 103 1.00 -9.20 -11.54
CA ASN A 103 -0.35 -9.64 -11.19
C ASN A 103 -0.36 -10.78 -10.16
N LYS A 104 0.80 -11.15 -9.60
CA LYS A 104 0.88 -12.19 -8.58
C LYS A 104 0.34 -11.66 -7.24
N PRO A 105 -0.56 -12.40 -6.57
CA PRO A 105 -1.09 -12.00 -5.26
C PRO A 105 0.03 -11.95 -4.22
N ASN A 106 -0.02 -10.96 -3.33
CA ASN A 106 0.94 -10.77 -2.24
C ASN A 106 2.41 -10.78 -2.72
N HIS A 107 2.69 -10.23 -3.90
CA HIS A 107 4.05 -10.23 -4.47
C HIS A 107 4.92 -9.15 -3.83
N ILE A 108 6.11 -9.53 -3.37
CA ILE A 108 7.03 -8.66 -2.64
C ILE A 108 8.34 -8.49 -3.40
N SER A 109 8.76 -7.25 -3.61
CA SER A 109 10.02 -6.86 -4.25
C SER A 109 10.79 -5.90 -3.34
N LEU A 110 12.11 -6.11 -3.23
CA LEU A 110 13.01 -5.28 -2.42
C LEU A 110 13.94 -4.49 -3.35
N LEU A 111 13.90 -3.16 -3.25
CA LEU A 111 14.80 -2.25 -3.95
C LEU A 111 15.79 -1.67 -2.93
N LYS A 112 17.08 -1.85 -3.20
CA LYS A 112 18.16 -1.33 -2.35
C LYS A 112 18.20 0.20 -2.40
#